data_AF-K1STG6-F1
#
_entry.id   AF-K1STG6-F1
#
_cell.length_a   1.000
_cell.length_b   1.000
_cell.length_c   1.000
_cell.angle_alpha   90.00
_cell.angle_beta   90.00
_cell.angle_gamma   90.00
#
_symmetry.space_group_name_H-M   'P 1'
#
loop_
_entity.id
_entity.type
_entity.pdbx_description
1 polymer ?
#
loop_
_entity_poly.entity_id
_entity_poly.type
_entity_poly.pdbx_seq_one_letter_code
_entity_poly.pdbx_strand_id
1 'polypeptide(L)'
;MGKKISFVSSKNRGITLDMLVVKDFFRVNDEKVEFKDVVANENAKNSLVKKGNISIRKEYCKNNTDIICVDGSIAGKLPKNAPEGKRVLIATPYDYQFKAINEHDKGAFKKKNTYKNFTHIIVGSPFEKELLKKCYNTPKSEIIDQVCLPYSWRLN
;
A
#
# COMPACT_ATOMS: atom_id res chain seq x y z
N MET A 1 -4.44 -26.64 -3.11
CA MET A 1 -4.15 -25.46 -3.95
C MET A 1 -3.46 -24.44 -3.05
N GLY A 2 -2.26 -23.97 -3.40
CA GLY A 2 -1.48 -23.07 -2.55
C GLY A 2 -2.10 -21.67 -2.43
N LYS A 3 -1.78 -20.95 -1.35
CA LYS A 3 -2.24 -19.57 -1.14
C LYS A 3 -1.45 -18.64 -2.05
N LYS A 4 -2.13 -17.72 -2.76
CA LYS A 4 -1.47 -16.77 -3.66
C LYS A 4 -1.37 -15.41 -2.99
N ILE A 5 -0.15 -14.92 -2.76
CA ILE A 5 0.09 -13.60 -2.17
C ILE A 5 0.75 -12.70 -3.22
N SER A 6 0.13 -11.56 -3.44
CA SER A 6 0.60 -10.56 -4.38
C SER A 6 1.36 -9.45 -3.71
N PHE A 7 2.53 -9.11 -4.24
CA PHE A 7 3.34 -7.98 -3.83
C PHE A 7 3.29 -6.90 -4.91
N VAL A 8 2.75 -5.74 -4.59
CA VAL A 8 2.56 -4.67 -5.59
C VAL A 8 3.32 -3.42 -5.18
N SER A 9 4.10 -2.90 -6.12
CA SER A 9 4.82 -1.64 -6.02
C SER A 9 4.51 -0.75 -7.20
N SER A 10 4.45 0.56 -6.95
CA SER A 10 4.21 1.58 -7.96
C SER A 10 5.20 2.73 -7.82
N LYS A 11 5.22 3.59 -8.84
CA LYS A 11 6.10 4.79 -8.90
C LYS A 11 7.59 4.45 -8.97
N ASN A 12 7.93 3.37 -9.67
CA ASN A 12 9.33 2.95 -9.90
C ASN A 12 10.11 2.58 -8.63
N ARG A 13 9.43 2.16 -7.56
CA ARG A 13 10.09 1.87 -6.27
C ARG A 13 10.72 0.49 -6.17
N GLY A 14 10.45 -0.41 -7.13
CA GLY A 14 10.83 -1.82 -7.00
C GLY A 14 10.15 -2.51 -5.81
N ILE A 15 10.58 -3.72 -5.49
CA ILE A 15 10.15 -4.42 -4.27
C ILE A 15 10.97 -3.86 -3.10
N THR A 16 10.31 -3.37 -2.05
CA THR A 16 11.00 -2.80 -0.89
C THR A 16 11.56 -3.89 0.02
N LEU A 17 12.52 -3.54 0.87
CA LEU A 17 13.06 -4.44 1.89
C LEU A 17 11.96 -4.98 2.82
N ASP A 18 10.99 -4.14 3.24
CA ASP A 18 9.88 -4.62 4.08
C ASP A 18 9.04 -5.68 3.37
N MET A 19 8.81 -5.51 2.06
CA MET A 19 8.11 -6.52 1.24
C MET A 19 8.94 -7.80 1.12
N LEU A 20 10.26 -7.70 0.98
CA LEU A 20 11.16 -8.86 0.97
C LEU A 20 11.13 -9.63 2.29
N VAL A 21 11.22 -8.93 3.42
CA VAL A 21 11.17 -9.54 4.76
C VAL A 21 9.85 -10.28 4.97
N VAL A 22 8.71 -9.69 4.58
CA VAL A 22 7.41 -10.36 4.66
C VAL A 22 7.34 -11.57 3.73
N LYS A 23 7.91 -11.48 2.52
CA LYS A 23 7.98 -12.59 1.57
C LYS A 23 8.82 -13.75 2.12
N ASP A 24 9.97 -13.45 2.74
CA ASP A 24 10.84 -14.45 3.35
C ASP A 24 10.22 -15.07 4.59
N PHE A 25 9.49 -14.30 5.40
CA PHE A 25 8.70 -14.84 6.50
C PHE A 25 7.71 -15.90 6.00
N PHE A 26 6.95 -15.62 4.94
CA PHE A 26 6.03 -16.60 4.38
C PHE A 26 6.76 -17.82 3.80
N ARG A 27 7.90 -17.66 3.14
CA ARG A 27 8.68 -18.77 2.60
C ARG A 27 9.16 -19.74 3.68
N VAL A 28 9.57 -19.22 4.83
CA VAL A 28 10.07 -20.03 5.96
C VAL A 28 8.94 -20.71 6.71
N ASN A 29 7.77 -20.08 6.80
CA ASN A 29 6.68 -20.54 7.65
C ASN A 29 5.51 -21.23 6.91
N ASP A 30 5.45 -21.13 5.58
CA ASP A 30 4.36 -21.70 4.77
C ASP A 30 4.88 -22.17 3.41
N GLU A 31 5.10 -23.49 3.29
CA GLU A 31 5.60 -24.14 2.07
C GLU A 31 4.64 -24.05 0.87
N LYS A 32 3.39 -23.61 1.07
CA LYS A 32 2.34 -23.62 0.04
C LYS A 32 1.95 -22.21 -0.44
N VAL A 33 2.84 -21.22 -0.33
CA VAL A 33 2.61 -19.85 -0.82
C VAL A 33 3.22 -19.63 -2.20
N GLU A 34 2.38 -19.24 -3.16
CA GLU A 34 2.81 -18.74 -4.48
C GLU A 34 2.87 -17.20 -4.42
N PHE A 35 4.01 -16.63 -4.82
CA PHE A 35 4.20 -15.19 -4.88
C PHE A 35 4.07 -14.66 -6.29
N LYS A 36 3.42 -13.51 -6.42
CA LYS A 36 3.37 -12.75 -7.66
C LYS A 36 3.70 -11.29 -7.39
N ASP A 37 4.57 -10.73 -8.23
CA ASP A 37 5.09 -9.38 -8.03
C ASP A 37 4.70 -8.48 -9.22
N VAL A 38 4.27 -7.25 -8.94
CA VAL A 38 4.06 -6.22 -9.98
C VAL A 38 4.74 -4.93 -9.58
N VAL A 39 5.58 -4.41 -10.50
CA VAL A 39 6.26 -3.13 -10.37
C VAL A 39 5.84 -2.25 -11.55
N ALA A 40 5.03 -1.23 -11.28
CA ALA A 40 4.52 -0.31 -12.30
C ALA A 40 5.15 1.09 -12.19
N ASN A 41 5.81 1.56 -13.25
CA ASN A 41 6.35 2.92 -13.30
C ASN A 41 5.32 3.94 -13.83
N GLU A 42 4.43 4.39 -12.95
CA GLU A 42 3.42 5.41 -13.27
C GLU A 42 3.99 6.84 -13.43
N ASN A 43 5.31 7.01 -13.23
CA ASN A 43 6.02 8.27 -13.39
C ASN A 43 6.77 8.36 -14.73
N ALA A 44 6.57 7.41 -15.64
CA ALA A 44 7.16 7.46 -16.97
C ALA A 44 6.85 8.80 -17.68
N LYS A 45 7.89 9.43 -18.25
CA LYS A 45 7.75 10.70 -19.01
C LYS A 45 6.86 10.52 -20.24
N ASN A 46 6.96 9.37 -20.91
CA ASN A 46 6.12 9.02 -22.04
C ASN A 46 4.68 8.71 -21.59
N SER A 47 3.71 9.41 -22.16
CA SER A 47 2.30 9.33 -21.77
C SER A 47 1.64 7.98 -22.07
N LEU A 48 2.03 7.30 -23.16
CA LEU A 48 1.55 5.96 -23.51
C LEU A 48 2.08 4.92 -22.52
N VAL A 49 3.38 4.99 -22.20
CA VAL A 49 4.00 4.11 -21.18
C VAL A 49 3.34 4.30 -19.82
N LYS A 50 3.10 5.55 -19.41
CA LYS A 50 2.40 5.87 -18.17
C LYS A 50 0.98 5.26 -18.13
N LYS A 51 0.20 5.42 -19.21
CA LYS A 51 -1.14 4.82 -19.32
C LYS A 51 -1.07 3.29 -19.26
N GLY A 52 -0.13 2.67 -19.97
CA GLY A 52 0.10 1.23 -19.94
C GLY A 52 0.38 0.71 -18.53
N ASN A 53 1.31 1.35 -17.80
CA ASN A 53 1.65 0.97 -16.43
C ASN A 53 0.47 1.08 -15.45
N ILE A 54 -0.37 2.10 -15.60
CA ILE A 54 -1.60 2.24 -14.80
C ILE A 54 -2.57 1.10 -15.11
N SER A 55 -2.75 0.75 -16.39
CA SER A 55 -3.63 -0.33 -16.82
C SER A 55 -3.17 -1.69 -16.29
N ILE A 56 -1.89 -2.04 -16.46
CA ILE A 56 -1.29 -3.27 -15.95
C ILE A 56 -1.55 -3.42 -14.44
N ARG A 57 -1.27 -2.36 -13.67
CA ARG A 57 -1.51 -2.40 -12.22
C ARG A 57 -2.98 -2.61 -11.88
N LYS A 58 -3.90 -1.89 -12.56
CA LYS A 58 -5.34 -2.02 -12.31
C LYS A 58 -5.85 -3.43 -12.62
N GLU A 59 -5.45 -3.98 -13.76
CA GLU A 59 -5.79 -5.33 -14.17
C GLU A 59 -5.26 -6.36 -13.17
N TYR A 60 -4.00 -6.19 -12.75
CA TYR A 60 -3.40 -7.05 -11.75
C TYR A 60 -4.17 -7.02 -10.42
N CYS A 61 -4.54 -5.83 -9.93
CA CYS A 61 -5.30 -5.69 -8.69
C CYS A 61 -6.76 -6.16 -8.81
N LYS A 62 -7.30 -6.30 -10.04
CA LYS A 62 -8.63 -6.89 -10.29
C LYS A 62 -8.58 -8.42 -10.17
N ASN A 63 -7.48 -9.03 -10.60
CA ASN A 63 -7.32 -10.48 -10.72
C ASN A 63 -6.67 -11.13 -9.48
N ASN A 64 -6.17 -10.33 -8.53
CA ASN A 64 -5.55 -10.81 -7.30
C ASN A 64 -6.24 -10.18 -6.08
N THR A 65 -6.54 -11.01 -5.08
CA THR A 65 -7.35 -10.64 -3.91
C THR A 65 -6.51 -10.34 -2.67
N ASP A 66 -5.48 -11.16 -2.42
CA ASP A 66 -4.53 -11.00 -1.31
C ASP A 66 -3.30 -10.20 -1.77
N ILE A 67 -3.28 -8.91 -1.44
CA ILE A 67 -2.28 -7.93 -1.89
C ILE A 67 -1.56 -7.32 -0.68
N ILE A 68 -0.23 -7.28 -0.75
CA ILE A 68 0.66 -6.55 0.16
C ILE A 68 1.36 -5.45 -0.66
N CYS A 69 1.34 -4.21 -0.17
CA CYS A 69 1.92 -3.09 -0.89
C CYS A 69 2.41 -1.97 0.03
N VAL A 70 3.23 -1.07 -0.51
CA VAL A 70 3.78 0.12 0.18
C VAL A 70 3.24 1.46 -0.34
N ASP A 71 2.43 1.43 -1.41
CA ASP A 71 1.83 2.62 -1.99
C ASP A 71 0.32 2.55 -1.81
N GLY A 72 -0.21 3.40 -0.94
CA GLY A 72 -1.63 3.38 -0.64
C GLY A 72 -2.54 3.82 -1.80
N SER A 73 -2.00 4.29 -2.93
CA SER A 73 -2.79 4.51 -4.15
C SER A 73 -3.19 3.21 -4.86
N ILE A 74 -2.58 2.07 -4.50
CA ILE A 74 -2.81 0.76 -5.12
C ILE A 74 -4.23 0.26 -4.82
N ALA A 75 -4.63 0.20 -3.54
CA ALA A 75 -5.98 -0.24 -3.17
C ALA A 75 -7.03 0.87 -3.27
N GLY A 76 -6.64 2.14 -3.09
CA GLY A 76 -7.54 3.30 -3.16
C GLY A 76 -8.28 3.46 -4.50
N LYS A 77 -7.76 2.86 -5.58
CA LYS A 77 -8.28 2.95 -6.95
C LYS A 77 -8.92 1.66 -7.47
N LEU A 78 -9.20 0.70 -6.60
CA LEU A 78 -9.90 -0.54 -6.98
C LEU A 78 -11.33 -0.23 -7.46
N PRO A 79 -11.84 -0.95 -8.48
CA PRO A 79 -13.23 -0.84 -8.89
C PRO A 79 -14.18 -1.24 -7.75
N LYS A 80 -15.42 -0.73 -7.77
CA LYS A 80 -16.43 -1.02 -6.72
C LYS A 80 -16.69 -2.52 -6.55
N ASN A 81 -16.57 -3.29 -7.63
CA ASN A 81 -16.85 -4.72 -7.68
C ASN A 81 -15.57 -5.56 -7.62
N ALA A 82 -14.46 -5.00 -7.12
CA ALA A 82 -13.24 -5.78 -6.93
C ALA A 82 -13.50 -6.92 -5.93
N PRO A 83 -13.05 -8.15 -6.21
CA PRO A 83 -13.29 -9.30 -5.36
C PRO A 83 -12.77 -9.06 -3.93
N GLU A 84 -13.44 -9.67 -2.95
CA GLU A 84 -13.01 -9.61 -1.56
C GLU A 84 -11.67 -10.31 -1.37
N GLY A 85 -10.84 -9.75 -0.49
CA GLY A 85 -9.47 -10.22 -0.28
C GLY A 85 -8.72 -9.35 0.72
N LYS A 86 -7.60 -9.87 1.24
CA LYS A 86 -6.77 -9.12 2.18
C LYS A 86 -5.94 -8.08 1.43
N ARG A 87 -6.18 -6.81 1.68
CA ARG A 87 -5.43 -5.69 1.12
C ARG A 87 -4.66 -5.04 2.26
N VAL A 88 -3.37 -5.35 2.31
CA VAL A 88 -2.46 -4.93 3.37
C VAL A 88 -1.58 -3.81 2.85
N LEU A 89 -1.64 -2.67 3.52
CA LEU A 89 -0.69 -1.57 3.34
C LEU A 89 0.40 -1.67 4.41
N ILE A 90 1.66 -1.79 3.98
CA ILE A 90 2.82 -1.47 4.82
C ILE A 90 3.02 0.04 4.70
N ALA A 91 2.52 0.77 5.68
CA ALA A 91 2.48 2.21 5.63
C ALA A 91 3.85 2.79 5.98
N THR A 92 4.26 3.77 5.18
CA THR A 92 5.44 4.59 5.41
C THR A 92 5.05 6.05 5.14
N PRO A 93 5.41 6.99 6.02
CA PRO A 93 5.06 8.39 5.82
C PRO A 93 5.85 8.98 4.65
N TYR A 94 5.17 9.78 3.84
CA TYR A 94 5.69 10.53 2.71
C TYR A 94 5.53 12.03 2.95
N ASP A 95 6.37 12.87 2.35
CA ASP A 95 6.39 14.33 2.52
C ASP A 95 5.00 15.00 2.40
N TYR A 96 4.20 14.56 1.41
CA TYR A 96 2.86 15.11 1.19
C TYR A 96 1.88 14.84 2.34
N GLN A 97 2.14 13.84 3.17
CA GLN A 97 1.33 13.52 4.36
C GLN A 97 1.62 14.48 5.52
N PHE A 98 2.85 14.98 5.65
CA PHE A 98 3.17 16.07 6.58
C PHE A 98 2.43 17.35 6.21
N LYS A 99 2.29 17.65 4.92
CA LYS A 99 1.44 18.76 4.48
C LYS A 99 -0.02 18.57 4.89
N ALA A 100 -0.55 17.34 4.78
CA ALA A 100 -1.93 17.03 5.15
C ALA A 100 -2.20 17.25 6.65
N ILE A 101 -1.29 16.84 7.53
CA ILE A 101 -1.47 17.03 8.98
C ILE A 101 -1.42 18.51 9.36
N ASN A 102 -0.51 19.27 8.74
CA ASN A 102 -0.42 20.72 8.94
C ASN A 102 -1.69 21.47 8.48
N GLU A 103 -2.28 21.04 7.37
CA GLU A 103 -3.57 21.60 6.90
C GLU A 103 -4.73 21.20 7.82
N HIS A 104 -4.70 19.99 8.38
CA HIS A 104 -5.70 19.52 9.33
C HIS A 104 -5.67 20.33 10.61
N ASP A 105 -4.50 20.58 11.17
CA ASP A 105 -4.35 21.32 12.42
C ASP A 105 -4.71 22.82 12.23
N LYS A 106 -4.76 23.32 10.99
CA LYS A 106 -5.31 24.64 10.63
C LYS A 106 -6.84 24.66 10.44
N GLY A 107 -7.53 23.53 10.62
CA GLY A 107 -8.99 23.41 10.52
C GLY A 107 -9.54 23.35 9.09
N ALA A 108 -8.69 23.31 8.06
CA ALA A 108 -9.10 23.43 6.65
C ALA A 108 -9.10 22.08 5.89
N PHE A 109 -8.84 20.96 6.55
CA PHE A 109 -8.57 19.70 5.85
C PHE A 109 -9.76 18.75 5.80
N LYS A 110 -10.08 18.28 4.60
CA LYS A 110 -11.03 17.19 4.37
C LYS A 110 -10.32 15.85 4.26
N LYS A 111 -10.75 14.87 5.05
CA LYS A 111 -10.22 13.51 5.02
C LYS A 111 -10.19 12.93 3.62
N LYS A 112 -9.04 12.33 3.27
CA LYS A 112 -8.80 11.72 1.95
C LYS A 112 -9.24 10.26 1.93
N ASN A 113 -9.76 9.84 0.79
CA ASN A 113 -10.27 8.49 0.55
C ASN A 113 -9.19 7.52 0.02
N THR A 114 -7.92 7.91 0.02
CA THR A 114 -6.82 7.12 -0.54
C THR A 114 -6.76 5.72 0.04
N TYR A 115 -7.05 5.55 1.34
CA TYR A 115 -6.87 4.27 2.03
C TYR A 115 -8.17 3.51 2.33
N LYS A 116 -9.32 3.99 1.82
CA LYS A 116 -10.65 3.47 2.20
C LYS A 116 -10.90 1.99 1.90
N ASN A 117 -10.08 1.41 1.01
CA ASN A 117 -10.25 0.06 0.47
C ASN A 117 -9.24 -0.93 1.06
N PHE A 118 -8.34 -0.51 1.95
CA PHE A 118 -7.44 -1.42 2.65
C PHE A 118 -8.19 -2.14 3.76
N THR A 119 -7.91 -3.43 3.92
CA THR A 119 -8.45 -4.23 5.02
C THR A 119 -7.51 -4.21 6.22
N HIS A 120 -6.20 -4.08 5.99
CA HIS A 120 -5.22 -3.93 7.07
C HIS A 120 -4.21 -2.84 6.68
N ILE A 121 -3.82 -2.03 7.65
CA ILE A 121 -2.75 -1.04 7.50
C ILE A 121 -1.77 -1.23 8.66
N ILE A 122 -0.55 -1.65 8.33
CA ILE A 122 0.56 -1.76 9.27
C ILE A 122 1.26 -0.41 9.31
N VAL A 123 1.20 0.27 10.45
CA VAL A 123 1.81 1.60 10.61
C VAL A 123 3.22 1.49 11.18
N GLY A 124 4.17 2.18 10.57
CA GLY A 124 5.57 2.14 10.99
C GLY A 124 5.93 3.10 12.12
N SER A 125 4.98 3.95 12.55
CA SER A 125 5.22 4.94 13.60
C SER A 125 3.92 5.42 14.27
N PRO A 126 4.00 5.94 15.52
CA PRO A 126 2.87 6.65 16.15
C PRO A 126 2.38 7.86 15.35
N PHE A 127 3.29 8.56 14.68
CA PHE A 127 2.95 9.67 13.78
C PHE A 127 2.01 9.22 12.67
N GLU A 128 2.32 8.10 12.02
CA GLU A 128 1.51 7.60 10.91
C GLU A 128 0.13 7.12 11.38
N LYS A 129 0.05 6.53 12.58
CA LYS A 129 -1.23 6.20 13.22
C LYS A 129 -2.12 7.44 13.38
N GLU A 130 -1.56 8.53 13.93
CA GLU A 130 -2.29 9.79 14.11
C GLU A 130 -2.66 10.45 12.78
N LEU A 131 -1.74 10.44 11.82
CA LEU A 131 -1.98 10.91 10.46
C LEU A 131 -3.17 10.17 9.81
N LEU A 132 -3.23 8.84 9.89
CA LEU A 132 -4.35 8.07 9.33
C LEU A 132 -5.67 8.47 9.99
N LYS A 133 -5.68 8.56 11.32
CA LYS A 133 -6.85 8.95 12.10
C LYS A 133 -7.38 10.35 11.76
N LYS A 134 -6.48 11.33 11.60
CA LYS A 134 -6.83 12.73 11.32
C LYS A 134 -7.13 12.99 9.85
N CYS A 135 -6.33 12.43 8.94
CA CYS A 135 -6.30 12.86 7.54
C CYS A 135 -6.91 11.88 6.54
N TYR A 136 -7.23 10.64 6.93
CA TYR A 136 -7.67 9.62 5.99
C TYR A 136 -8.94 8.90 6.46
N ASN A 137 -9.72 8.44 5.48
CA ASN A 137 -10.85 7.56 5.71
C ASN A 137 -10.38 6.11 5.55
N THR A 138 -10.45 5.34 6.63
CA THR A 138 -10.05 3.93 6.72
C THR A 138 -11.18 3.08 7.33
N PRO A 139 -12.42 3.14 6.83
CA PRO A 139 -13.59 2.57 7.51
C PRO A 139 -13.60 1.03 7.58
N LYS A 140 -12.75 0.37 6.80
CA LYS A 140 -12.66 -1.09 6.69
C LYS A 140 -11.33 -1.65 7.19
N SER A 141 -10.45 -0.77 7.67
CA SER A 141 -9.06 -1.14 7.94
C SER A 141 -8.89 -1.48 9.41
N GLU A 142 -8.36 -2.66 9.68
CA GLU A 142 -7.66 -2.95 10.92
C GLU A 142 -6.31 -2.21 10.91
N ILE A 143 -6.06 -1.39 11.92
CA ILE A 143 -4.79 -0.66 12.06
C ILE A 143 -3.89 -1.48 12.98
N ILE A 144 -2.80 -2.00 12.42
CA ILE A 144 -1.81 -2.80 13.14
C ILE A 144 -0.63 -1.87 13.44
N ASP A 145 -0.35 -1.64 14.73
CA ASP A 145 0.74 -0.80 15.20
C ASP A 145 1.76 -1.61 16.01
N GLN A 146 2.75 -0.94 16.60
CA GLN A 146 3.84 -1.56 17.37
C GLN A 146 4.66 -2.61 16.58
N VAL A 147 4.60 -2.56 15.25
CA VAL A 147 5.43 -3.38 14.36
C VAL A 147 6.69 -2.60 14.02
N CYS A 148 7.85 -3.17 14.31
CA CYS A 148 9.11 -2.66 13.79
C CYS A 148 9.18 -2.96 12.29
N LEU A 149 8.82 -2.00 11.45
CA LEU A 149 9.09 -2.06 10.01
C LEU A 149 10.58 -1.70 9.82
N PRO A 150 11.43 -2.63 9.36
CA PRO A 150 12.88 -2.48 9.42
C PRO A 150 13.42 -1.22 8.72
N TYR A 151 12.68 -0.59 7.79
CA TYR A 151 13.17 0.61 7.09
C TYR A 151 12.14 1.70 6.77
N SER A 152 11.08 1.88 7.56
CA SER A 152 10.16 3.05 7.40
C SER A 152 10.86 4.43 7.53
N TRP A 153 12.17 4.44 7.83
CA TRP A 153 13.02 5.60 8.07
C TRP A 153 14.30 5.67 7.21
N ARG A 154 14.47 4.88 6.14
CA ARG A 154 15.64 5.06 5.25
C ARG A 154 15.48 6.34 4.42
N LEU A 155 15.92 7.45 5.02
CA LEU A 155 16.13 8.76 4.42
C LEU A 155 17.42 8.70 3.58
N ASN A 156 17.36 8.11 2.39
CA ASN A 156 18.43 8.25 1.39
C ASN A 156 17.87 8.91 0.13
#